data_AF-A0A7R8W242-F1
#
_entry.id   AF-A0A7R8W242-F1
#
_cell.length_a   1.000
_cell.length_b   1.000
_cell.length_c   1.000
_cell.angle_alpha   90.00
_cell.angle_beta   90.00
_cell.angle_gamma   90.00
#
_symmetry.space_group_name_H-M   'P 1'
#
loop_
_entity.id
_entity.type
_entity.pdbx_description
1 polymer ?
#
loop_
_entity_poly.entity_id
_entity_poly.type
_entity_poly.pdbx_seq_one_letter_code
_entity_poly.pdbx_strand_id
1 'polypeptide(L)'
;MSPTPGSLSQFGGSKGNETEMWIGYCAFHLGDYKRAMSVYEALTHAKNPPADVPTNLACCYFFLGMYPEAQRAVERAPASRLKTRLCFHLAHKLGDEKKLMEYHQQLEDIIEDQLSLASIHYLRSHYQEAIDIYKRILLDN
;
A
#
# COMPACT_ATOMS: atom_id res chain seq x y z
N MET A 1 -13.86 51.94 4.91
CA MET A 1 -13.64 50.52 5.24
C MET A 1 -13.50 49.78 3.92
N SER A 2 -12.27 49.45 3.53
CA SER A 2 -11.97 48.78 2.27
C SER A 2 -11.88 47.27 2.52
N PRO A 3 -12.51 46.41 1.70
CA PRO A 3 -12.38 44.97 1.87
C PRO A 3 -10.99 44.51 1.40
N THR A 4 -10.32 43.72 2.22
CA THR A 4 -9.05 43.05 1.92
C THR A 4 -9.25 41.96 0.86
N PRO A 5 -8.33 41.82 -0.13
CA PRO A 5 -8.42 40.75 -1.13
C PRO A 5 -8.11 39.40 -0.47
N GLY A 6 -9.05 38.46 -0.62
CA GLY A 6 -8.89 37.07 -0.18
C GLY A 6 -7.70 36.39 -0.84
N SER A 7 -6.96 35.63 -0.04
CA SER A 7 -5.81 34.84 -0.46
C SER A 7 -6.20 33.75 -1.47
N LEU A 8 -5.82 33.93 -2.73
CA LEU A 8 -5.96 32.95 -3.82
C LEU A 8 -5.01 31.73 -3.72
N SER A 9 -4.41 31.45 -2.56
CA SER A 9 -3.34 30.45 -2.43
C SER A 9 -3.77 29.03 -2.02
N GLN A 10 -5.08 28.75 -1.90
CA GLN A 10 -5.55 27.43 -1.42
C GLN A 10 -5.89 26.40 -2.52
N PHE A 11 -6.05 26.82 -3.79
CA PHE A 11 -6.51 25.89 -4.84
C PHE A 11 -5.41 25.16 -5.62
N GLY A 12 -4.16 25.61 -5.55
CA GLY A 12 -3.06 25.03 -6.34
C GLY A 12 -2.45 23.75 -5.76
N GLY A 13 -2.26 23.69 -4.44
CA GLY A 13 -1.54 22.58 -3.80
C GLY A 13 -2.30 21.25 -3.78
N SER A 14 -3.63 21.27 -3.64
CA SER A 14 -4.44 20.04 -3.58
C SER A 14 -4.56 19.35 -4.95
N LYS A 15 -4.66 20.12 -6.04
CA LYS A 15 -4.78 19.59 -7.41
C LYS A 15 -3.46 19.02 -7.93
N GLY A 16 -2.33 19.62 -7.50
CA GLY A 16 -1.00 19.05 -7.72
C GLY A 16 -0.91 17.67 -7.10
N ASN A 17 -1.08 17.60 -5.77
CA ASN A 17 -0.94 16.36 -5.00
C ASN A 17 -1.80 15.20 -5.56
N GLU A 18 -3.03 15.49 -5.98
CA GLU A 18 -3.90 14.49 -6.61
C GLU A 18 -3.33 13.98 -7.94
N THR A 19 -2.83 14.87 -8.79
CA THR A 19 -2.18 14.49 -10.05
C THR A 19 -0.94 13.64 -9.80
N GLU A 20 -0.10 14.03 -8.84
CA GLU A 20 1.10 13.26 -8.49
C GLU A 20 0.75 11.90 -7.88
N MET A 21 -0.32 11.79 -7.08
CA MET A 21 -0.82 10.49 -6.60
C MET A 21 -1.16 9.55 -7.75
N TRP A 22 -1.86 10.03 -8.79
CA TRP A 22 -2.17 9.22 -9.98
C TRP A 22 -0.92 8.85 -10.78
N ILE A 23 0.07 9.75 -10.88
CA ILE A 23 1.35 9.43 -11.53
C ILE A 23 2.07 8.31 -10.77
N GLY A 24 2.12 8.39 -9.44
CA GLY A 24 2.71 7.36 -8.59
C GLY A 24 1.97 6.03 -8.72
N TYR A 25 0.64 6.06 -8.73
CA TYR A 25 -0.22 4.89 -8.89
C TYR A 25 0.03 4.21 -10.23
N CYS A 26 -0.02 4.95 -11.34
CA CYS A 26 0.22 4.41 -12.67
C CYS A 26 1.64 3.86 -12.82
N ALA A 27 2.65 4.55 -12.30
CA ALA A 27 4.03 4.05 -12.32
C ALA A 27 4.16 2.73 -11.57
N PHE A 28 3.53 2.61 -10.40
CA PHE A 28 3.52 1.38 -9.60
C PHE A 28 2.87 0.22 -10.36
N HIS A 29 1.69 0.43 -10.94
CA HIS A 29 0.97 -0.61 -11.67
C HIS A 29 1.58 -0.96 -13.04
N LEU A 30 2.47 -0.12 -13.57
CA LEU A 30 3.34 -0.46 -14.71
C LEU A 30 4.59 -1.28 -14.30
N GLY A 31 4.81 -1.50 -13.01
CA GLY A 31 6.00 -2.16 -12.47
C GLY A 31 7.22 -1.26 -12.34
N ASP A 32 7.10 0.05 -12.61
CA ASP A 32 8.16 1.04 -12.41
C ASP A 32 8.17 1.53 -10.95
N TYR A 33 8.53 0.63 -10.05
CA TYR A 33 8.50 0.87 -8.61
C TYR A 33 9.48 1.95 -8.16
N LYS A 34 10.60 2.14 -8.88
CA LYS A 34 11.57 3.21 -8.58
C LYS A 34 10.97 4.59 -8.85
N ARG A 35 10.31 4.76 -10.00
CA ARG A 35 9.61 6.02 -10.30
C ARG A 35 8.47 6.27 -9.33
N ALA A 36 7.67 5.25 -9.05
CA ALA A 36 6.57 5.37 -8.08
C ALA A 36 7.09 5.80 -6.69
N MET A 37 8.17 5.18 -6.21
CA MET A 37 8.84 5.53 -4.97
C MET A 37 9.26 7.01 -4.96
N SER A 38 9.96 7.50 -6.00
CA SER A 38 10.39 8.90 -6.07
C SER A 38 9.22 9.89 -6.05
N VAL A 39 8.10 9.55 -6.69
CA VAL A 39 6.89 10.40 -6.68
C VAL A 39 6.29 10.44 -5.27
N TYR A 40 6.14 9.30 -4.61
CA TYR A 40 5.59 9.26 -3.26
C TYR A 40 6.52 9.88 -2.22
N GLU A 41 7.84 9.72 -2.34
CA GLU A 41 8.83 10.41 -1.50
C GLU A 41 8.69 11.93 -1.62
N ALA A 42 8.58 12.47 -2.84
CA ALA A 42 8.34 13.89 -3.04
C ALA A 42 7.03 14.35 -2.38
N LEU A 43 5.96 13.55 -2.48
CA LEU A 43 4.67 13.85 -1.84
C LEU A 43 4.73 13.88 -0.31
N THR A 44 5.66 13.16 0.32
CA THR A 44 5.82 13.24 1.79
C THR A 44 6.24 14.63 2.28
N HIS A 45 6.85 15.43 1.40
CA HIS A 45 7.29 16.79 1.70
C HIS A 45 6.25 17.87 1.33
N ALA A 46 5.09 17.48 0.79
CA ALA A 46 4.03 18.43 0.49
C ALA A 46 3.48 19.08 1.77
N LYS A 47 2.94 20.31 1.65
CA LYS A 47 2.37 21.04 2.80
C LYS A 47 1.27 20.25 3.52
N ASN A 48 0.45 19.54 2.73
CA ASN A 48 -0.63 18.67 3.20
C ASN A 48 -0.53 17.34 2.41
N PRO A 49 0.32 16.39 2.84
CA PRO A 49 0.50 15.14 2.13
C PRO A 49 -0.78 14.29 2.21
N PRO A 50 -1.21 13.64 1.12
CA PRO A 50 -2.34 12.71 1.18
C PRO A 50 -2.08 11.58 2.18
N ALA A 51 -3.13 11.15 2.89
CA ALA A 51 -3.03 10.20 4.00
C ALA A 51 -2.49 8.82 3.58
N ASP A 52 -2.71 8.43 2.32
CA ASP A 52 -2.32 7.12 1.79
C ASP A 52 -0.86 7.06 1.29
N VAL A 53 -0.18 8.21 1.17
CA VAL A 53 1.22 8.28 0.69
C VAL A 53 2.14 7.35 1.45
N PRO A 54 2.11 7.26 2.80
CA PRO A 54 3.00 6.35 3.53
C PRO A 54 2.77 4.88 3.20
N THR A 55 1.51 4.44 3.03
CA THR A 55 1.19 3.06 2.62
C THR A 55 1.68 2.79 1.20
N ASN A 56 1.43 3.70 0.27
CA ASN A 56 1.82 3.53 -1.13
C ASN A 56 3.36 3.54 -1.30
N LEU A 57 4.05 4.41 -0.57
CA LEU A 57 5.51 4.43 -0.52
C LEU A 57 6.06 3.12 0.06
N ALA A 58 5.44 2.61 1.13
CA ALA A 58 5.83 1.32 1.71
C ALA A 58 5.63 0.15 0.73
N CYS A 59 4.56 0.16 -0.08
CA CYS A 59 4.40 -0.79 -1.17
C CYS A 59 5.57 -0.71 -2.16
N CYS A 60 5.99 0.51 -2.57
CA CYS A 60 7.13 0.67 -3.46
C CYS A 60 8.41 0.08 -2.87
N TYR A 61 8.73 0.39 -1.61
CA TYR A 61 9.87 -0.19 -0.92
C TYR A 61 9.80 -1.71 -0.85
N PHE A 62 8.62 -2.28 -0.57
CA PHE A 62 8.43 -3.74 -0.53
C PHE A 62 8.74 -4.39 -1.88
N PHE A 63 8.19 -3.88 -2.98
CA PHE A 63 8.44 -4.43 -4.32
C PHE A 63 9.88 -4.20 -4.81
N LEU A 64 10.59 -3.23 -4.24
CA LEU A 64 12.03 -3.02 -4.47
C LEU A 64 12.92 -3.90 -3.55
N GLY A 65 12.35 -4.69 -2.65
CA GLY A 65 13.09 -5.53 -1.70
C GLY A 65 13.65 -4.77 -0.48
N MET A 66 13.26 -3.50 -0.31
CA MET A 66 13.68 -2.62 0.78
C MET A 66 12.76 -2.80 2.00
N TYR A 67 12.73 -4.01 2.56
CA TYR A 67 11.78 -4.39 3.60
C TYR A 67 11.89 -3.56 4.90
N PRO A 68 13.09 -3.21 5.41
CA PRO A 68 13.22 -2.34 6.59
C PRO A 68 12.61 -0.94 6.36
N GLU A 69 12.79 -0.37 5.18
CA GLU A 69 12.21 0.92 4.78
C GLU A 69 10.70 0.83 4.68
N ALA A 70 10.19 -0.24 4.04
CA ALA A 70 8.76 -0.52 3.94
C ALA A 70 8.10 -0.61 5.33
N GLN A 71 8.73 -1.32 6.27
CA GLN A 71 8.24 -1.46 7.64
C GLN A 71 8.17 -0.09 8.36
N ARG A 72 9.22 0.75 8.25
CA ARG A 72 9.23 2.09 8.85
C ARG A 72 8.18 3.02 8.24
N ALA A 73 7.98 2.96 6.92
CA ALA A 73 7.02 3.79 6.23
C ALA A 73 5.57 3.40 6.59
N VAL A 74 5.26 2.10 6.65
CA VAL A 74 3.90 1.61 6.92
C VAL A 74 3.49 1.78 8.39
N GLU A 75 4.44 1.81 9.33
CA GLU A 75 4.17 2.05 10.75
C GLU A 75 3.44 3.38 11.00
N ARG A 76 3.82 4.42 10.24
CA ARG A 76 3.25 5.77 10.34
C ARG A 76 1.97 5.95 9.52
N ALA A 77 1.61 4.95 8.72
CA ALA A 77 0.43 5.03 7.86
C ALA A 77 -0.87 4.82 8.65
N PRO A 78 -1.98 5.45 8.24
CA PRO A 78 -3.30 5.16 8.82
C PRO A 78 -3.69 3.69 8.60
N ALA A 79 -4.61 3.18 9.44
CA ALA A 79 -5.15 1.85 9.25
C ALA A 79 -5.94 1.78 7.93
N SER A 80 -5.68 0.73 7.13
CA SER A 80 -6.39 0.46 5.88
C SER A 80 -6.23 -1.02 5.53
N ARG A 81 -7.14 -1.56 4.71
CA ARG A 81 -7.03 -2.94 4.22
C ARG A 81 -5.72 -3.18 3.45
N LEU A 82 -5.28 -2.18 2.68
CA LEU A 82 -3.99 -2.24 1.98
C LEU A 82 -2.81 -2.31 2.96
N LYS A 83 -2.83 -1.52 4.05
CA LYS A 83 -1.83 -1.62 5.12
C LYS A 83 -1.82 -3.02 5.73
N THR A 84 -2.98 -3.60 6.05
CA THR A 84 -3.07 -4.96 6.60
C THR A 84 -2.42 -5.99 5.69
N ARG A 85 -2.77 -6.00 4.40
CA ARG A 85 -2.16 -6.91 3.41
C ARG A 85 -0.65 -6.69 3.30
N LEU A 86 -0.19 -5.44 3.20
CA LEU A 86 1.24 -5.14 3.13
C LEU A 86 1.99 -5.65 4.38
N CYS A 87 1.45 -5.41 5.56
CA CYS A 87 2.04 -5.88 6.81
C CYS A 87 2.03 -7.41 6.93
N PHE A 88 0.99 -8.08 6.43
CA PHE A 88 0.93 -9.54 6.34
C PHE A 88 2.07 -10.09 5.48
N HIS A 89 2.31 -9.49 4.31
CA HIS A 89 3.42 -9.85 3.44
C HIS A 89 4.80 -9.52 4.06
N LEU A 90 4.95 -8.37 4.71
CA LEU A 90 6.18 -7.98 5.40
C LEU A 90 6.51 -8.95 6.55
N ALA A 91 5.53 -9.31 7.36
CA ALA A 91 5.71 -10.27 8.45
C ALA A 91 6.26 -11.61 7.93
N HIS A 92 5.74 -12.11 6.81
CA HIS A 92 6.27 -13.30 6.16
C HIS A 92 7.71 -13.09 5.66
N LYS A 93 7.99 -11.99 4.96
CA LYS A 93 9.34 -11.69 4.43
C LYS A 93 10.40 -11.51 5.51
N LEU A 94 10.01 -11.00 6.68
CA LEU A 94 10.89 -10.78 7.83
C LEU A 94 10.93 -11.96 8.80
N GLY A 95 10.15 -13.03 8.57
CA GLY A 95 10.09 -14.20 9.44
C GLY A 95 9.41 -13.95 10.79
N ASP A 96 8.58 -12.92 10.91
CA ASP A 96 7.83 -12.60 12.14
C ASP A 96 6.51 -13.38 12.17
N GLU A 97 6.58 -14.66 12.57
CA GLU A 97 5.42 -15.56 12.62
C GLU A 97 4.31 -15.05 13.55
N LYS A 98 4.66 -14.31 14.61
CA LYS A 98 3.67 -13.73 15.53
C LYS A 98 2.83 -12.69 14.80
N LYS A 99 3.47 -11.69 14.18
CA LYS A 99 2.75 -10.67 13.39
C LYS A 99 2.04 -11.27 12.19
N LEU A 100 2.62 -12.30 11.57
CA LEU A 100 2.00 -12.98 10.45
C LEU A 100 0.61 -13.53 10.83
N MET A 101 0.52 -14.19 11.99
CA MET A 101 -0.76 -14.69 12.51
C MET A 101 -1.69 -13.56 12.95
N GLU A 102 -1.18 -12.47 13.54
CA GLU A 102 -1.98 -11.30 13.91
C GLU A 102 -2.64 -10.64 12.68
N TYR A 103 -1.91 -10.48 11.57
CA TYR A 103 -2.47 -9.91 10.34
C TYR A 103 -3.34 -10.89 9.58
N HIS A 104 -3.06 -12.20 9.63
CA HIS A 104 -3.93 -13.22 9.06
C HIS A 104 -5.35 -13.13 9.63
N GLN A 105 -5.49 -12.93 10.94
CA GLN A 105 -6.80 -12.79 11.61
C GLN A 105 -7.57 -11.52 11.24
N GLN A 106 -6.89 -10.53 10.65
CA GLN A 106 -7.50 -9.28 10.20
C GLN A 106 -7.95 -9.32 8.74
N LEU A 107 -7.62 -10.38 8.00
CA LEU A 107 -8.05 -10.53 6.61
C LEU A 107 -9.55 -10.83 6.55
N GLU A 108 -10.24 -10.19 5.63
CA GLU A 108 -11.67 -10.34 5.39
C GLU A 108 -11.94 -11.30 4.21
N ASP A 109 -13.19 -11.72 4.05
CA ASP A 109 -13.63 -12.53 2.90
C ASP A 109 -13.92 -11.66 1.68
N ILE A 110 -12.92 -10.89 1.27
CA ILE A 110 -12.92 -10.08 0.04
C ILE A 110 -11.80 -10.54 -0.88
N ILE A 111 -11.96 -10.33 -2.19
CA ILE A 111 -11.08 -10.89 -3.22
C ILE A 111 -9.60 -10.55 -2.94
N GLU A 112 -9.27 -9.30 -2.66
CA GLU A 112 -7.88 -8.87 -2.47
C GLU A 112 -7.21 -9.53 -1.26
N ASP A 113 -7.96 -9.70 -0.16
CA ASP A 113 -7.44 -10.32 1.06
C ASP A 113 -7.26 -11.83 0.86
N GLN A 114 -8.21 -12.49 0.19
CA GLN A 114 -8.11 -13.91 -0.13
C GLN A 114 -6.97 -14.19 -1.14
N LEU A 115 -6.74 -13.30 -2.11
CA LEU A 115 -5.57 -13.38 -2.99
C LEU A 115 -4.26 -13.21 -2.21
N SER A 116 -4.19 -12.25 -1.28
CA SER A 116 -3.03 -12.11 -0.37
C SER A 116 -2.82 -13.38 0.47
N LEU A 117 -3.88 -13.96 1.04
CA LEU A 117 -3.82 -15.20 1.81
C LEU A 117 -3.29 -16.37 0.97
N ALA A 118 -3.87 -16.60 -0.20
CA ALA A 118 -3.46 -17.67 -1.11
C ALA A 118 -1.98 -17.53 -1.53
N SER A 119 -1.51 -16.30 -1.77
CA SER A 119 -0.12 -16.06 -2.13
C SER A 119 0.86 -16.38 -0.98
N ILE A 120 0.50 -16.13 0.29
CA ILE A 120 1.32 -16.54 1.43
C ILE A 120 1.31 -18.05 1.60
N HIS A 121 0.17 -18.72 1.43
CA HIS A 121 0.13 -20.19 1.41
C HIS A 121 1.09 -20.75 0.35
N TYR A 122 1.04 -20.22 -0.87
CA TYR A 122 1.97 -20.61 -1.94
C TYR A 122 3.45 -20.39 -1.54
N LEU A 123 3.79 -19.21 -1.02
CA LEU A 123 5.16 -18.88 -0.60
C LEU A 123 5.67 -19.75 0.57
N ARG A 124 4.77 -20.31 1.38
CA ARG A 124 5.08 -21.26 2.46
C ARG A 124 5.00 -22.72 2.02
N SER A 125 4.86 -22.99 0.72
CA SER A 125 4.68 -24.34 0.15
C SER A 125 3.40 -25.07 0.60
N HIS A 126 2.40 -24.34 1.11
CA HIS A 126 1.05 -24.84 1.38
C HIS A 126 0.22 -24.79 0.09
N TYR A 127 0.64 -25.57 -0.91
CA TYR A 127 0.11 -25.43 -2.28
C TYR A 127 -1.36 -25.81 -2.39
N GLN A 128 -1.83 -26.79 -1.62
CA GLN A 128 -3.22 -27.24 -1.70
C GLN A 128 -4.18 -26.14 -1.22
N GLU A 129 -3.85 -25.51 -0.09
CA GLU A 129 -4.62 -24.40 0.47
C GLU A 129 -4.65 -23.20 -0.49
N ALA A 130 -3.51 -22.88 -1.10
CA ALA A 130 -3.46 -21.82 -2.11
C ALA A 130 -4.37 -22.15 -3.33
N ILE A 131 -4.30 -23.38 -3.84
CA ILE A 131 -5.12 -23.86 -4.97
C ILE A 131 -6.60 -23.76 -4.64
N ASP A 132 -7.01 -24.19 -3.45
CA ASP A 132 -8.42 -24.20 -3.05
C ASP A 132 -8.99 -22.78 -2.98
N ILE A 133 -8.22 -21.82 -2.43
CA ILE A 133 -8.62 -20.42 -2.39
C ILE A 133 -8.71 -19.85 -3.83
N TYR A 134 -7.69 -20.05 -4.66
CA TYR A 134 -7.69 -19.55 -6.04
C TYR A 134 -8.83 -20.12 -6.87
N LYS A 135 -9.13 -21.42 -6.74
CA LYS A 135 -10.26 -22.05 -7.43
C LYS A 135 -11.60 -21.47 -7.00
N ARG A 136 -11.79 -21.25 -5.70
CA ARG A 136 -13.02 -20.63 -5.19
C ARG A 136 -13.22 -19.25 -5.80
N ILE A 137 -12.21 -18.38 -5.76
CA ILE A 137 -12.26 -17.03 -6.36
C ILE A 137 -12.60 -17.09 -7.85
N LEU A 138 -12.00 -18.03 -8.60
CA LEU A 138 -12.23 -18.21 -10.04
C LEU A 138 -13.65 -18.70 -10.37
N LEU A 139 -14.28 -19.48 -9.49
CA LEU A 139 -15.63 -20.00 -9.72
C LEU A 139 -16.72 -18.99 -9.35
N ASP A 140 -16.42 -18.09 -8.41
CA ASP A 140 -17.36 -17.09 -7.92
C ASP A 140 -17.40 -15.79 -8.78
N ASN A 141 -16.57 -15.69 -9.83
CA ASN A 141 -16.47 -14.54 -10.76
C ASN A 141 -16.51 -14.99 -12.23
#